data_AF-A0A183SUC2-F1
#
_entry.id   AF-A0A183SUC2-F1
#
_cell.length_a   1.000
_cell.length_b   1.000
_cell.length_c   1.000
_cell.angle_alpha   90.00
_cell.angle_beta   90.00
_cell.angle_gamma   90.00
#
_symmetry.space_group_name_H-M   'P 1'
#
loop_
_entity.id
_entity.type
_entity.pdbx_description
1 polymer ?
#
loop_
_entity_poly.entity_id
_entity_poly.type
_entity_poly.pdbx_seq_one_letter_code
_entity_poly.pdbx_strand_id
1 'polypeptide(L)'
;MSGNSSDSEDEFFDCVADFRMNLFALIIDLASRFYAVAVPRNSPRAGVFSSISDANKYLKAVRGSRLKIFSSFDAASSFASSTVAENLSEPTTTISADTSPFPTLKQEELLRFRRLIETSQPSVIQSLVDENPLWLITNCDTPSILQVRIDVRFRYNAFHVAALSGRADIIEVILSILESDGFWSRLRPSADALTVDYRRNRLLDLYFNSPEIGVIRLDAHFLVFLVIGVGCISFSRPLHLASKFGHVKCVRLLASHPVCSVSLHDSAGLTPAEVACSRLDESDDTLRRKQEILRFLDEQ
;
A
#
# COMPACT_ATOMS: atom_id res chain seq x y z
N MET A 1 57.80 -17.05 45.29
CA MET A 1 58.36 -17.59 44.03
C MET A 1 57.33 -18.55 43.48
N SER A 2 56.38 -18.07 42.67
CA SER A 2 56.46 -17.92 41.20
C SER A 2 56.31 -19.25 40.46
N GLY A 3 55.23 -19.40 39.69
CA GLY A 3 55.07 -20.48 38.71
C GLY A 3 53.62 -20.65 38.22
N ASN A 4 53.36 -20.14 37.01
CA ASN A 4 52.10 -20.16 36.25
C ASN A 4 51.62 -21.54 35.79
N SER A 5 50.30 -21.66 35.57
CA SER A 5 49.66 -22.32 34.41
C SER A 5 48.22 -21.78 34.32
N SER A 6 47.93 -20.76 33.50
CA SER A 6 47.52 -20.87 32.08
C SER A 6 46.26 -21.72 31.88
N ASP A 7 45.09 -21.09 31.99
CA ASP A 7 43.92 -21.47 31.20
C ASP A 7 43.58 -20.29 30.29
N SER A 8 43.65 -20.57 29.00
CA SER A 8 43.38 -19.68 27.89
C SER A 8 41.87 -19.48 27.74
N GLU A 9 41.40 -18.27 28.02
CA GLU A 9 40.09 -17.82 27.53
C GLU A 9 40.21 -17.63 26.01
N ASP A 10 39.52 -18.50 25.26
CA ASP A 10 39.31 -18.32 23.82
C ASP A 10 38.52 -17.02 23.59
N GLU A 11 39.20 -15.97 23.14
CA GLU A 11 38.57 -14.75 22.62
C GLU A 11 37.78 -15.09 21.35
N PHE A 12 36.48 -15.33 21.53
CA PHE A 12 35.52 -15.40 20.44
C PHE A 12 35.38 -14.00 19.82
N PHE A 13 36.06 -13.76 18.69
CA PHE A 13 35.90 -12.53 17.91
C PHE A 13 34.45 -12.41 17.43
N ASP A 14 33.76 -11.39 17.95
CA ASP A 14 32.33 -11.13 17.76
C ASP A 14 32.04 -10.59 16.34
N CYS A 15 32.24 -11.43 15.32
CA CYS A 15 32.07 -11.12 13.89
C CYS A 15 30.64 -10.65 13.54
N VAL A 16 29.68 -10.89 14.44
CA VAL A 16 28.27 -10.50 14.31
C VAL A 16 28.07 -9.01 14.61
N ALA A 17 28.85 -8.42 15.53
CA ALA A 17 28.75 -7.01 15.87
C ALA A 17 29.27 -6.12 14.73
N ASP A 18 30.42 -6.47 14.15
CA ASP A 18 30.99 -5.75 13.00
C ASP A 18 30.15 -5.90 11.74
N PHE A 19 29.56 -7.08 11.48
CA PHE A 19 28.61 -7.26 10.39
C PHE A 19 27.35 -6.41 10.57
N ARG A 20 26.81 -6.34 11.81
CA ARG A 20 25.67 -5.50 12.15
C ARG A 20 25.99 -4.01 12.02
N MET A 21 27.18 -3.57 12.44
CA MET A 21 27.61 -2.18 12.32
C MET A 21 27.88 -1.78 10.87
N ASN A 22 28.51 -2.64 10.07
CA ASN A 22 28.73 -2.41 8.64
C ASN A 22 27.42 -2.44 7.84
N LEU A 23 26.49 -3.34 8.18
CA LEU A 23 25.16 -3.37 7.58
C LEU A 23 24.34 -2.15 8.01
N PHE A 24 24.47 -1.68 9.25
CA PHE A 24 23.83 -0.47 9.74
C PHE A 24 24.36 0.79 9.04
N ALA A 25 25.68 0.88 8.84
CA ALA A 25 26.31 1.95 8.06
C ALA A 25 25.87 1.92 6.59
N LEU A 26 25.83 0.74 5.97
CA LEU A 26 25.34 0.53 4.61
C LEU A 26 23.84 0.89 4.48
N ILE A 27 23.04 0.57 5.49
CA ILE A 27 21.61 0.91 5.53
C ILE A 27 21.40 2.41 5.73
N ILE A 28 22.21 3.09 6.55
CA ILE A 28 22.19 4.56 6.68
C ILE A 28 22.57 5.22 5.36
N ASP A 29 23.58 4.69 4.67
CA ASP A 29 24.00 5.16 3.35
C ASP A 29 22.90 4.95 2.29
N LEU A 30 22.28 3.77 2.23
CA LEU A 30 21.12 3.50 1.36
C LEU A 30 19.87 4.32 1.73
N ALA A 31 19.68 4.67 2.99
CA ALA A 31 18.56 5.49 3.47
C ALA A 31 18.82 6.99 3.34
N SER A 32 20.03 7.40 2.94
CA SER A 32 20.37 8.80 2.71
C SER A 32 19.59 9.33 1.51
N ARG A 33 18.67 10.26 1.79
CA ARG A 33 17.80 10.88 0.80
C ARG A 33 18.19 12.34 0.64
N PHE A 34 18.51 12.73 -0.58
CA PHE A 34 18.80 14.10 -0.95
C PHE A 34 17.56 14.72 -1.59
N TYR A 35 17.11 15.83 -1.03
CA TYR A 35 15.91 16.55 -1.42
C TYR A 35 16.34 17.74 -2.29
N ALA A 36 16.22 17.63 -3.61
CA ALA A 36 16.59 18.69 -4.53
C ALA A 36 15.38 19.58 -4.84
N VAL A 37 15.53 20.89 -4.62
CA VAL A 37 14.55 21.90 -4.99
C VAL A 37 15.08 22.69 -6.18
N ALA A 38 14.48 22.49 -7.35
CA ALA A 38 14.74 23.27 -8.55
C ALA A 38 13.86 24.53 -8.54
N VAL A 39 14.43 25.66 -8.93
CA VAL A 39 13.83 26.99 -8.78
C VAL A 39 13.68 27.67 -10.16
N PRO A 40 12.65 28.51 -10.40
CA PRO A 40 12.53 29.30 -11.62
C PRO A 40 13.71 30.25 -11.81
N ARG A 41 14.00 30.62 -13.07
CA ARG A 41 15.20 31.43 -13.45
C ARG A 41 15.35 32.75 -12.69
N ASN A 42 14.23 33.31 -12.22
CA ASN A 42 14.17 34.62 -11.56
C ASN A 42 14.16 34.56 -10.02
N SER A 43 14.40 33.41 -9.40
CA SER A 43 14.35 33.26 -7.93
C SER A 43 15.67 32.71 -7.35
N PRO A 44 15.88 32.75 -6.02
CA PRO A 44 17.18 32.47 -5.43
C PRO A 44 17.69 31.05 -5.71
N ARG A 45 19.02 30.87 -5.61
CA ARG A 45 19.74 29.66 -6.01
C ARG A 45 19.08 28.40 -5.45
N ALA A 46 18.78 27.47 -6.37
CA ALA A 46 18.32 26.12 -6.07
C ALA A 46 19.23 25.37 -5.09
N GLY A 47 18.64 24.44 -4.33
CA GLY A 47 19.32 23.80 -3.20
C GLY A 47 19.02 22.31 -3.08
N VAL A 48 20.02 21.57 -2.60
CA VAL A 48 19.87 20.19 -2.15
C VAL A 48 19.85 20.19 -0.64
N PHE A 49 18.83 19.57 -0.05
CA PHE A 49 18.63 19.48 1.39
C PHE A 49 18.79 18.02 1.84
N SER A 50 19.32 17.81 3.03
CA SER A 50 19.35 16.50 3.70
C SER A 50 18.05 16.20 4.46
N SER A 51 17.21 17.22 4.70
CA SER A 51 15.95 17.13 5.43
C SER A 51 14.77 17.57 4.57
N ILE A 52 13.69 16.77 4.58
CA ILE A 52 12.44 17.12 3.88
C ILE A 52 11.75 18.33 4.48
N SER A 53 11.91 18.56 5.79
CA SER A 53 11.31 19.71 6.48
C SER A 53 11.89 21.02 5.98
N ASP A 54 13.21 21.07 5.77
CA ASP A 54 13.90 22.24 5.24
C ASP A 54 13.58 22.46 3.76
N ALA A 55 13.55 21.37 2.99
CA ALA A 55 13.15 21.42 1.59
C ALA A 55 11.71 21.94 1.40
N ASN A 56 10.77 21.51 2.26
CA ASN A 56 9.38 21.99 2.24
C ASN A 56 9.25 23.45 2.70
N LYS A 57 10.05 23.87 3.70
CA LYS A 57 10.10 25.28 4.13
C LYS A 57 10.56 26.17 2.98
N TYR A 58 11.57 25.72 2.23
CA TYR A 58 12.09 26.42 1.06
C TYR A 58 11.09 26.42 -0.12
N LEU A 59 10.42 25.29 -0.39
CA LEU A 59 9.40 25.19 -1.45
C LEU A 59 8.19 26.10 -1.20
N LYS A 60 7.81 26.29 0.06
CA LYS A 60 6.77 27.26 0.46
C LYS A 60 7.22 28.71 0.30
N ALA A 61 8.52 28.99 0.49
CA ALA A 61 9.09 30.33 0.38
C ALA A 61 9.23 30.78 -1.08
N VAL A 62 9.49 29.87 -2.02
CA VAL A 62 9.74 30.19 -3.44
C VAL A 62 8.68 29.55 -4.33
N ARG A 63 7.67 30.34 -4.73
CA ARG A 63 6.59 29.88 -5.61
C ARG A 63 7.14 29.44 -6.97
N GLY A 64 6.59 28.35 -7.51
CA GLY A 64 7.04 27.77 -8.79
C GLY A 64 8.21 26.79 -8.66
N SER A 65 8.75 26.59 -7.45
CA SER A 65 9.80 25.59 -7.21
C SER A 65 9.27 24.16 -7.28
N ARG A 66 10.10 23.23 -7.73
CA ARG A 66 9.78 21.79 -7.81
C ARG A 66 10.73 20.98 -6.94
N LEU A 67 10.18 20.10 -6.10
CA LEU A 67 10.93 19.18 -5.24
C LEU A 67 11.00 17.80 -5.88
N LYS A 68 12.19 17.20 -5.90
CA LYS A 68 12.39 15.79 -6.23
C LYS A 68 13.38 15.15 -5.26
N ILE A 69 13.18 13.88 -4.97
CA ILE A 69 13.96 13.11 -3.99
C ILE A 69 14.91 12.19 -4.76
N PHE A 70 16.17 12.14 -4.33
CA PHE A 70 17.23 11.35 -4.93
C PHE A 70 17.94 10.51 -3.85
N SER A 71 18.47 9.35 -4.25
CA SER A 71 19.37 8.53 -3.43
C SER A 71 20.84 8.95 -3.58
N SER A 72 21.20 9.66 -4.64
CA SER A 72 22.55 10.17 -4.90
C SER A 72 22.57 11.69 -4.83
N PHE A 73 23.59 12.23 -4.15
CA PHE A 73 23.82 13.67 -4.05
C PHE A 73 24.11 14.30 -5.42
N ASP A 74 24.87 13.63 -6.27
CA ASP A 74 25.25 14.17 -7.59
C ASP A 74 24.03 14.30 -8.51
N ALA A 75 23.12 13.33 -8.47
CA ALA A 75 21.85 13.39 -9.18
C ALA A 75 20.94 14.51 -8.63
N ALA A 76 20.92 14.68 -7.30
CA ALA A 76 20.18 15.75 -6.64
C ALA A 76 20.73 17.14 -7.02
N SER A 77 22.05 17.28 -7.04
CA SER A 77 22.75 18.53 -7.37
C SER A 77 22.53 18.91 -8.84
N SER A 78 22.56 17.92 -9.74
CA SER A 78 22.25 18.11 -11.16
C SER A 78 20.81 18.58 -11.38
N PHE A 79 19.86 18.00 -10.64
CA PHE A 79 18.45 18.39 -10.71
C PHE A 79 18.19 19.77 -10.10
N ALA A 80 18.79 20.09 -8.95
CA ALA A 80 18.70 21.42 -8.36
C ALA A 80 19.29 22.49 -9.30
N SER A 81 20.40 22.18 -9.96
CA SER A 81 21.06 23.10 -10.90
C SER A 81 20.32 23.24 -12.24
N SER A 82 19.35 22.37 -12.51
CA SER A 82 18.50 22.47 -13.71
C SER A 82 17.49 23.60 -13.50
N THR A 83 17.59 24.66 -14.29
CA THR A 83 16.59 25.75 -14.26
C THR A 83 15.25 25.20 -14.72
N VAL A 84 14.20 25.42 -13.93
CA VAL A 84 12.83 25.20 -14.38
C VAL A 84 12.60 26.17 -15.54
N ALA A 85 12.46 25.67 -16.76
CA ALA A 85 12.14 26.53 -17.90
C ALA A 85 10.81 27.25 -17.62
N GLU A 86 10.83 28.58 -17.60
CA GLU A 86 9.65 29.39 -17.87
C GLU A 86 9.32 29.24 -19.36
N ASN A 87 8.80 28.08 -19.74
CA ASN A 87 7.99 27.99 -20.96
C ASN A 87 6.55 27.99 -20.43
N LEU A 88 5.80 29.06 -20.66
CA LEU A 88 4.90 29.15 -21.80
C LEU A 88 4.22 27.79 -22.00
N SER A 89 2.91 27.79 -21.76
CA SER A 89 1.96 26.76 -22.13
C SER A 89 2.21 26.26 -23.56
N GLU A 90 3.21 25.40 -23.73
CA GLU A 90 3.11 24.31 -24.69
C GLU A 90 1.93 23.49 -24.20
N PRO A 91 1.01 23.15 -25.11
CA PRO A 91 -0.30 22.66 -24.73
C PRO A 91 -0.06 21.40 -23.92
N THR A 92 -0.20 21.54 -22.61
CA THR A 92 -0.78 20.46 -21.86
C THR A 92 -2.10 20.33 -22.57
N THR A 93 -2.22 19.34 -23.45
CA THR A 93 -3.51 18.89 -23.93
C THR A 93 -4.34 18.86 -22.67
N THR A 94 -5.20 19.84 -22.55
CA THR A 94 -6.11 19.95 -21.44
C THR A 94 -6.97 18.74 -21.61
N ILE A 95 -6.59 17.63 -20.95
CA ILE A 95 -7.53 16.58 -20.61
C ILE A 95 -8.36 17.17 -19.46
N SER A 96 -9.09 18.22 -19.81
CA SER A 96 -10.17 18.83 -19.05
C SER A 96 -11.43 18.05 -19.39
N ALA A 97 -11.47 16.77 -19.00
CA ALA A 97 -12.64 15.92 -19.17
C ALA A 97 -12.82 14.86 -18.06
N ASP A 98 -11.81 14.65 -17.20
CA ASP A 98 -11.76 13.48 -16.30
C ASP A 98 -11.69 13.85 -14.80
N THR A 99 -12.24 15.00 -14.40
CA THR A 99 -12.43 15.27 -12.96
C THR A 99 -13.83 14.79 -12.57
N SER A 100 -13.91 13.89 -11.58
CA SER A 100 -15.21 13.36 -11.13
C SER A 100 -16.10 14.50 -10.58
N PRO A 101 -17.42 14.42 -10.72
CA PRO A 101 -18.34 15.45 -10.24
C PRO A 101 -18.54 15.43 -8.71
N PHE A 102 -17.85 14.55 -7.99
CA PHE A 102 -18.10 14.25 -6.59
C PHE A 102 -17.08 14.91 -5.65
N PRO A 103 -17.52 15.35 -4.45
CA PRO A 103 -16.62 15.94 -3.48
C PRO A 103 -15.65 14.89 -2.93
N THR A 104 -14.38 15.26 -2.80
CA THR A 104 -13.34 14.40 -2.23
C THR A 104 -13.59 14.18 -0.73
N LEU A 105 -13.48 12.92 -0.28
CA LEU A 105 -13.70 12.52 1.10
C LEU A 105 -12.51 12.85 2.01
N LYS A 106 -12.80 13.21 3.26
CA LYS A 106 -11.79 13.42 4.29
C LYS A 106 -11.38 12.09 4.93
N GLN A 107 -10.21 12.06 5.55
CA GLN A 107 -9.70 10.85 6.21
C GLN A 107 -10.62 10.36 7.34
N GLU A 108 -11.25 11.26 8.09
CA GLU A 108 -12.20 10.92 9.16
C GLU A 108 -13.43 10.16 8.63
N GLU A 109 -13.92 10.56 7.46
CA GLU A 109 -15.04 9.92 6.79
C GLU A 109 -14.67 8.50 6.38
N LEU A 110 -13.50 8.31 5.74
CA LEU A 110 -12.99 6.99 5.36
C LEU A 110 -12.81 6.05 6.57
N LEU A 111 -12.38 6.57 7.72
CA LEU A 111 -12.31 5.81 8.97
C LEU A 111 -13.68 5.44 9.52
N ARG A 112 -14.71 6.29 9.33
CA ARG A 112 -16.10 5.93 9.64
C ARG A 112 -16.59 4.82 8.72
N PHE A 113 -16.30 4.90 7.42
CA PHE A 113 -16.67 3.86 6.46
C PHE A 113 -16.01 2.52 6.75
N ARG A 114 -14.74 2.52 7.17
CA ARG A 114 -14.06 1.33 7.68
C ARG A 114 -14.87 0.64 8.79
N ARG A 115 -15.35 1.40 9.79
CA ARG A 115 -16.17 0.84 10.88
C ARG A 115 -17.49 0.24 10.40
N LEU A 116 -18.10 0.82 9.36
CA LEU A 116 -19.32 0.26 8.77
C LEU A 116 -19.06 -1.11 8.12
N ILE A 117 -17.90 -1.28 7.47
CA ILE A 117 -17.47 -2.57 6.92
C ILE A 117 -17.26 -3.58 8.05
N GLU A 118 -16.51 -3.21 9.10
CA GLU A 118 -16.20 -4.12 10.22
C GLU A 118 -17.47 -4.58 10.96
N THR A 119 -18.46 -3.69 11.07
CA THR A 119 -19.76 -3.95 11.71
C THR A 119 -20.82 -4.58 10.81
N SER A 120 -20.50 -4.89 9.54
CA SER A 120 -21.43 -5.50 8.57
C SER A 120 -22.73 -4.71 8.37
N GLN A 121 -22.62 -3.46 7.89
CA GLN A 121 -23.79 -2.63 7.56
C GLN A 121 -23.94 -2.43 6.04
N PRO A 122 -24.35 -3.48 5.28
CA PRO A 122 -24.38 -3.45 3.81
C PRO A 122 -25.32 -2.37 3.25
N SER A 123 -26.52 -2.21 3.80
CA SER A 123 -27.51 -1.24 3.32
C SER A 123 -27.03 0.21 3.47
N VAL A 124 -26.32 0.51 4.56
CA VAL A 124 -25.77 1.85 4.80
C VAL A 124 -24.59 2.10 3.86
N ILE A 125 -23.73 1.10 3.65
CA ILE A 125 -22.62 1.19 2.69
C ILE A 125 -23.16 1.48 1.28
N GLN A 126 -24.18 0.75 0.85
CA GLN A 126 -24.79 0.96 -0.46
C GLN A 126 -25.34 2.38 -0.61
N SER A 127 -26.12 2.87 0.36
CA SER A 127 -26.65 4.25 0.35
C SER A 127 -25.55 5.30 0.26
N LEU A 128 -24.46 5.15 1.03
CA LEU A 128 -23.34 6.08 1.01
C LEU A 128 -22.63 6.10 -0.35
N VAL A 129 -22.41 4.92 -0.94
CA VAL A 129 -21.74 4.79 -2.24
C VAL A 129 -22.63 5.31 -3.38
N ASP A 130 -23.95 5.14 -3.26
CA ASP A 130 -24.92 5.70 -4.20
C ASP A 130 -24.96 7.24 -4.17
N GLU A 131 -24.75 7.84 -2.99
CA GLU A 131 -24.61 9.29 -2.84
C GLU A 131 -23.25 9.80 -3.35
N ASN A 132 -22.16 9.07 -3.07
CA ASN A 132 -20.81 9.44 -3.49
C ASN A 132 -19.97 8.18 -3.85
N PRO A 133 -19.70 7.90 -5.13
CA PRO A 133 -18.90 6.74 -5.52
C PRO A 133 -17.46 6.79 -5.00
N LEU A 134 -16.97 7.96 -4.56
CA LEU A 134 -15.60 8.11 -4.08
C LEU A 134 -15.30 7.39 -2.75
N TRP A 135 -16.33 6.87 -2.09
CA TRP A 135 -16.16 5.94 -0.95
C TRP A 135 -15.38 4.69 -1.31
N LEU A 136 -15.50 4.21 -2.57
CA LEU A 136 -14.81 3.03 -3.08
C LEU A 136 -13.69 3.36 -4.06
N ILE A 137 -13.83 4.41 -4.87
CA ILE A 137 -12.84 4.75 -5.90
C ILE A 137 -12.25 6.14 -5.71
N THR A 138 -10.98 6.34 -6.01
CA THR A 138 -10.39 7.67 -6.09
C THR A 138 -10.63 8.28 -7.47
N ASN A 139 -10.37 9.59 -7.60
CA ASN A 139 -10.44 10.30 -8.88
C ASN A 139 -9.45 9.78 -9.95
N CYS A 140 -8.47 8.96 -9.55
CA CYS A 140 -7.47 8.36 -10.43
C CYS A 140 -7.79 6.91 -10.82
N ASP A 141 -9.04 6.47 -10.61
CA ASP A 141 -9.51 5.11 -10.86
C ASP A 141 -8.69 4.05 -10.09
N THR A 142 -8.44 4.32 -8.82
CA THR A 142 -7.79 3.39 -7.87
C THR A 142 -8.66 3.19 -6.63
N PRO A 143 -8.53 2.06 -5.90
CA PRO A 143 -9.33 1.84 -4.70
C PRO A 143 -9.09 2.89 -3.62
N SER A 144 -10.15 3.31 -2.95
CA SER A 144 -10.09 4.18 -1.78
C SER A 144 -9.44 3.44 -0.60
N ILE A 145 -8.52 4.13 0.07
CA ILE A 145 -7.68 3.54 1.10
C ILE A 145 -8.29 3.85 2.46
N LEU A 146 -8.84 2.83 3.11
CA LEU A 146 -9.62 2.95 4.34
C LEU A 146 -8.78 2.87 5.60
N GLN A 147 -7.58 2.30 5.49
CA GLN A 147 -6.62 2.22 6.58
C GLN A 147 -5.30 2.87 6.19
N VAL A 148 -4.87 3.83 7.01
CA VAL A 148 -3.51 4.38 7.01
C VAL A 148 -3.08 4.37 8.47
N ARG A 149 -2.35 3.33 8.89
CA ARG A 149 -1.66 3.40 10.18
C ARG A 149 -0.39 4.23 10.03
N ILE A 150 -0.23 5.21 10.91
CA ILE A 150 0.87 6.19 10.90
C ILE A 150 2.20 5.51 11.29
N ASP A 151 2.13 4.47 12.10
CA ASP A 151 3.22 3.65 12.64
C ASP A 151 3.64 2.53 11.68
N VAL A 152 2.70 1.93 10.95
CA VAL A 152 2.99 0.85 9.98
C VAL A 152 2.16 1.11 8.73
N ARG A 153 2.80 1.53 7.63
CA ARG A 153 2.17 2.03 6.39
C ARG A 153 1.42 0.95 5.57
N PHE A 154 0.46 0.26 6.17
CA PHE A 154 -0.47 -0.62 5.49
C PHE A 154 -1.55 0.20 4.78
N ARG A 155 -1.82 -0.11 3.51
CA ARG A 155 -2.90 0.51 2.73
C ARG A 155 -3.96 -0.55 2.45
N TYR A 156 -5.04 -0.53 3.22
CA TYR A 156 -6.17 -1.44 2.99
C TYR A 156 -7.23 -0.78 2.14
N ASN A 157 -7.56 -1.42 1.02
CA ASN A 157 -8.82 -1.20 0.33
C ASN A 157 -9.97 -1.86 1.12
N ALA A 158 -11.20 -1.70 0.64
CA ALA A 158 -12.37 -2.27 1.32
C ALA A 158 -12.37 -3.81 1.39
N PHE A 159 -11.83 -4.51 0.39
CA PHE A 159 -11.72 -5.97 0.40
C PHE A 159 -10.75 -6.47 1.46
N HIS A 160 -9.62 -5.79 1.66
CA HIS A 160 -8.69 -6.16 2.74
C HIS A 160 -9.36 -6.05 4.11
N VAL A 161 -10.10 -4.94 4.35
CA VAL A 161 -10.82 -4.74 5.62
C VAL A 161 -11.91 -5.80 5.80
N ALA A 162 -12.73 -6.03 4.77
CA ALA A 162 -13.83 -6.99 4.84
C ALA A 162 -13.32 -8.43 5.01
N ALA A 163 -12.27 -8.82 4.27
CA ALA A 163 -11.62 -10.12 4.39
C ALA A 163 -10.99 -10.32 5.77
N LEU A 164 -10.31 -9.30 6.32
CA LEU A 164 -9.74 -9.34 7.66
C LEU A 164 -10.82 -9.55 8.73
N SER A 165 -11.97 -8.89 8.58
CA SER A 165 -13.11 -8.98 9.49
C SER A 165 -14.07 -10.14 9.20
N GLY A 166 -13.83 -10.94 8.16
CA GLY A 166 -14.69 -12.07 7.79
C GLY A 166 -16.07 -11.69 7.24
N ARG A 167 -16.21 -10.49 6.65
CA ARG A 167 -17.49 -9.94 6.16
C ARG A 167 -17.70 -10.23 4.67
N ALA A 168 -18.10 -11.47 4.38
CA ALA A 168 -18.33 -11.91 2.99
C ALA A 168 -19.51 -11.17 2.33
N ASP A 169 -20.54 -10.85 3.11
CA ASP A 169 -21.69 -10.03 2.72
C ASP A 169 -21.27 -8.64 2.20
N ILE A 170 -20.27 -8.02 2.85
CA ILE A 170 -19.77 -6.71 2.42
C ILE A 170 -18.93 -6.82 1.14
N ILE A 171 -18.13 -7.88 1.01
CA ILE A 171 -17.37 -8.13 -0.25
C ILE A 171 -18.35 -8.29 -1.41
N GLU A 172 -19.43 -9.06 -1.23
CA GLU A 172 -20.46 -9.29 -2.24
C GLU A 172 -21.16 -7.98 -2.65
N VAL A 173 -21.58 -7.16 -1.69
CA VAL A 173 -22.19 -5.86 -1.97
C VAL A 173 -21.23 -4.95 -2.72
N ILE A 174 -19.98 -4.81 -2.26
CA ILE A 174 -19.00 -3.96 -2.93
C ILE A 174 -18.71 -4.47 -4.35
N LEU A 175 -18.57 -5.78 -4.54
CA LEU A 175 -18.36 -6.38 -5.85
C LEU A 175 -19.53 -6.06 -6.80
N SER A 176 -20.76 -6.25 -6.34
CA SER A 176 -21.96 -5.93 -7.14
C SER A 176 -22.05 -4.46 -7.55
N ILE A 177 -21.57 -3.55 -6.69
CA ILE A 177 -21.52 -2.12 -7.00
C ILE A 177 -20.44 -1.84 -8.07
N LEU A 178 -19.25 -2.42 -7.93
CA LEU A 178 -18.13 -2.21 -8.85
C LEU A 178 -18.39 -2.82 -10.23
N GLU A 179 -19.14 -3.91 -10.31
CA GLU A 179 -19.55 -4.56 -11.56
C GLU A 179 -20.70 -3.82 -12.28
N SER A 180 -21.49 -3.04 -11.54
CA SER A 180 -22.67 -2.35 -12.09
C SER A 180 -22.31 -1.25 -13.11
N ASP A 181 -22.91 -1.31 -14.30
CA ASP A 181 -22.81 -0.25 -15.32
C ASP A 181 -23.34 1.10 -14.82
N GLY A 182 -24.36 1.07 -13.94
CA GLY A 182 -24.95 2.27 -13.36
C GLY A 182 -23.96 3.05 -12.47
N PHE A 183 -23.08 2.33 -11.76
CA PHE A 183 -22.02 2.96 -10.97
C PHE A 183 -21.05 3.76 -11.85
N TRP A 184 -20.57 3.14 -12.93
CA TRP A 184 -19.61 3.76 -13.84
C TRP A 184 -20.21 4.88 -14.67
N SER A 185 -21.46 4.75 -15.09
CA SER A 185 -22.18 5.79 -15.82
C SER A 185 -22.33 7.08 -15.00
N ARG A 186 -22.55 6.95 -13.67
CA ARG A 186 -22.57 8.10 -12.75
C ARG A 186 -21.18 8.70 -12.52
N LEU A 187 -20.17 7.85 -12.36
CA LEU A 187 -18.80 8.29 -12.08
C LEU A 187 -18.18 9.00 -13.29
N ARG A 188 -18.43 8.50 -14.50
CA ARG A 188 -17.85 8.97 -15.77
C ARG A 188 -18.92 9.04 -16.88
N PRO A 189 -19.83 10.03 -16.85
CA PRO A 189 -20.91 10.13 -17.83
C PRO A 189 -20.43 10.33 -19.28
N SER A 190 -19.21 10.83 -19.49
CA SER A 190 -18.63 11.16 -20.79
C SER A 190 -17.75 10.06 -21.39
N ALA A 191 -17.51 8.96 -20.67
CA ALA A 191 -16.63 7.88 -21.14
C ALA A 191 -17.38 6.89 -22.04
N ASP A 192 -16.68 6.35 -23.04
CA ASP A 192 -17.19 5.27 -23.88
C ASP A 192 -17.20 3.92 -23.15
N ALA A 193 -18.05 3.00 -23.60
CA ALA A 193 -18.25 1.70 -22.95
C ALA A 193 -16.96 0.86 -22.84
N LEU A 194 -16.10 0.89 -23.87
CA LEU A 194 -14.84 0.14 -23.87
C LEU A 194 -13.87 0.70 -22.82
N THR A 195 -13.76 2.02 -22.71
CA THR A 195 -12.95 2.68 -21.67
C THR A 195 -13.49 2.38 -20.27
N VAL A 196 -14.82 2.35 -20.09
CA VAL A 196 -15.45 1.98 -18.82
C VAL A 196 -15.11 0.53 -18.43
N ASP A 197 -15.24 -0.41 -19.36
CA ASP A 197 -14.92 -1.82 -19.11
C ASP A 197 -13.43 -2.02 -18.76
N TYR A 198 -12.53 -1.35 -19.47
CA TYR A 198 -11.10 -1.38 -19.16
C TYR A 198 -10.82 -0.81 -17.76
N ARG A 199 -11.41 0.34 -17.41
CA ARG A 199 -11.26 0.96 -16.09
C ARG A 199 -11.83 0.08 -14.98
N ARG A 200 -12.99 -0.55 -15.22
CA ARG A 200 -13.63 -1.50 -14.30
C ARG A 200 -12.72 -2.69 -14.03
N ASN A 201 -12.26 -3.37 -15.07
CA ASN A 201 -11.39 -4.55 -14.94
C ASN A 201 -10.09 -4.21 -14.21
N ARG A 202 -9.48 -3.07 -14.54
CA ARG A 202 -8.30 -2.56 -13.83
C ARG A 202 -8.57 -2.25 -12.36
N LEU A 203 -9.71 -1.66 -12.04
CA LEU A 203 -10.08 -1.37 -10.65
C LEU A 203 -10.32 -2.67 -9.86
N LEU A 204 -11.04 -3.63 -10.43
CA LEU A 204 -11.27 -4.94 -9.82
C LEU A 204 -9.94 -5.66 -9.58
N ASP A 205 -9.02 -5.66 -10.53
CA ASP A 205 -7.66 -6.20 -10.34
C ASP A 205 -6.95 -5.55 -9.14
N LEU A 206 -7.04 -4.23 -9.00
CA LEU A 206 -6.50 -3.53 -7.84
C LEU A 206 -7.22 -3.90 -6.54
N TYR A 207 -8.51 -4.21 -6.56
CA TYR A 207 -9.23 -4.67 -5.38
C TYR A 207 -8.80 -6.07 -4.94
N PHE A 208 -8.66 -7.00 -5.88
CA PHE A 208 -8.33 -8.41 -5.63
C PHE A 208 -6.83 -8.68 -5.43
N ASN A 209 -5.97 -8.05 -6.21
CA ASN A 209 -4.58 -8.46 -6.37
C ASN A 209 -3.56 -7.42 -5.86
N SER A 210 -3.99 -6.21 -5.47
CA SER A 210 -3.07 -5.26 -4.85
C SER A 210 -2.53 -5.83 -3.54
N PRO A 211 -1.19 -5.98 -3.40
CA PRO A 211 -0.62 -6.26 -2.09
C PRO A 211 -0.89 -5.07 -1.16
N GLU A 212 -0.93 -5.30 0.15
CA GLU A 212 -1.11 -4.29 1.20
C GLU A 212 -0.08 -3.12 1.19
N ILE A 213 0.89 -3.15 0.25
CA ILE A 213 1.91 -2.14 0.05
C ILE A 213 1.43 -1.05 -0.90
N GLY A 214 1.16 0.12 -0.33
CA GLY A 214 1.25 1.35 -1.10
C GLY A 214 2.68 1.88 -1.07
N VAL A 215 3.35 1.91 -2.23
CA VAL A 215 4.65 2.56 -2.52
C VAL A 215 5.44 2.95 -1.27
N ILE A 216 6.34 2.07 -0.84
CA ILE A 216 7.18 2.30 0.34
C ILE A 216 8.12 3.46 0.05
N ARG A 217 7.90 4.61 0.71
CA ARG A 217 9.02 5.43 1.14
C ARG A 217 9.77 4.57 2.16
N LEU A 218 10.91 4.01 1.80
CA LEU A 218 11.82 3.40 2.77
C LEU A 218 12.36 4.53 3.65
N ASP A 219 11.70 4.84 4.76
CA ASP A 219 12.33 5.58 5.85
C ASP A 219 13.24 4.62 6.62
N ALA A 220 14.38 5.11 7.09
CA ALA A 220 15.37 4.33 7.83
C ALA A 220 14.75 3.54 9.01
N HIS A 221 13.66 4.06 9.59
CA HIS A 221 12.91 3.39 10.65
C HIS A 221 12.29 2.05 10.22
N PHE A 222 11.83 1.93 8.96
CA PHE A 222 11.28 0.69 8.41
C PHE A 222 12.38 -0.36 8.13
N LEU A 223 13.58 0.07 7.73
CA LEU A 223 14.73 -0.84 7.57
C LEU A 223 15.23 -1.35 8.91
N VAL A 224 15.23 -0.49 9.95
CA VAL A 224 15.51 -0.94 11.32
C VAL A 224 14.44 -1.97 11.74
N PHE A 225 13.16 -1.69 11.55
CA PHE A 225 12.06 -2.63 11.87
C PHE A 225 12.18 -4.00 11.18
N LEU A 226 12.59 -4.03 9.90
CA LEU A 226 12.86 -5.26 9.15
C LEU A 226 14.02 -6.08 9.74
N VAL A 227 15.05 -5.41 10.27
CA VAL A 227 16.27 -6.04 10.83
C VAL A 227 16.04 -6.58 12.25
N ILE A 228 15.14 -5.98 13.04
CA ILE A 228 14.86 -6.44 14.43
C ILE A 228 13.91 -7.65 14.51
N GLY A 229 13.40 -8.16 13.38
CA GLY A 229 12.61 -9.40 13.34
C GLY A 229 11.27 -9.33 14.08
N VAL A 230 10.77 -8.13 14.40
CA VAL A 230 9.55 -7.95 15.18
C VAL A 230 8.34 -8.02 14.24
N GLY A 231 7.89 -9.26 13.98
CA GLY A 231 6.59 -9.55 13.38
C GLY A 231 6.60 -9.54 11.85
N CYS A 232 6.34 -10.71 11.26
CA CYS A 232 6.13 -10.90 9.83
C CYS A 232 5.15 -9.86 9.26
N ILE A 233 5.68 -8.87 8.54
CA ILE A 233 4.90 -8.02 7.64
C ILE A 233 4.65 -8.86 6.39
N SER A 234 3.67 -9.76 6.46
CA SER A 234 3.23 -10.58 5.32
C SER A 234 2.39 -9.71 4.40
N PHE A 235 2.90 -9.35 3.22
CA PHE A 235 2.22 -8.58 2.18
C PHE A 235 1.00 -9.35 1.66
N SER A 236 -0.09 -9.28 2.42
CA SER A 236 -1.23 -10.17 2.28
C SER A 236 -2.28 -9.51 1.40
N ARG A 237 -2.64 -10.20 0.32
CA ARG A 237 -3.81 -9.81 -0.49
C ARG A 237 -5.09 -10.13 0.27
N PRO A 238 -6.26 -9.63 -0.15
CA PRO A 238 -7.53 -9.96 0.49
C PRO A 238 -7.75 -11.47 0.63
N LEU A 239 -7.34 -12.26 -0.38
CA LEU A 239 -7.44 -13.72 -0.32
C LEU A 239 -6.52 -14.33 0.74
N HIS A 240 -5.25 -13.89 0.83
CA HIS A 240 -4.34 -14.30 1.92
C HIS A 240 -4.91 -13.96 3.29
N LEU A 241 -5.47 -12.76 3.47
CA LEU A 241 -6.09 -12.35 4.74
C LEU A 241 -7.29 -13.25 5.08
N ALA A 242 -8.20 -13.48 4.14
CA ALA A 242 -9.34 -14.35 4.35
C ALA A 242 -8.90 -15.78 4.74
N SER A 243 -7.93 -16.35 4.03
CA SER A 243 -7.41 -17.69 4.33
C SER A 243 -6.71 -17.75 5.68
N LYS A 244 -5.86 -16.76 5.99
CA LYS A 244 -5.06 -16.69 7.21
C LYS A 244 -5.90 -16.69 8.49
N PHE A 245 -7.04 -16.02 8.45
CA PHE A 245 -8.01 -15.97 9.56
C PHE A 245 -9.13 -17.02 9.45
N GLY A 246 -9.07 -17.93 8.48
CA GLY A 246 -10.02 -19.03 8.34
C GLY A 246 -11.41 -18.62 7.88
N HIS A 247 -11.57 -17.47 7.21
CA HIS A 247 -12.86 -16.96 6.76
C HIS A 247 -13.32 -17.63 5.48
N VAL A 248 -13.78 -18.89 5.59
CA VAL A 248 -14.19 -19.76 4.48
C VAL A 248 -15.09 -19.05 3.46
N LYS A 249 -16.12 -18.32 3.92
CA LYS A 249 -17.07 -17.63 3.02
C LYS A 249 -16.39 -16.52 2.21
N CYS A 250 -15.46 -15.78 2.82
CA CYS A 250 -14.69 -14.76 2.12
C CYS A 250 -13.75 -15.40 1.09
N VAL A 251 -13.08 -16.50 1.45
CA VAL A 251 -12.22 -17.25 0.53
C VAL A 251 -13.01 -17.72 -0.69
N ARG A 252 -14.17 -18.35 -0.47
CA ARG A 252 -15.05 -18.84 -1.54
C ARG A 252 -15.44 -17.72 -2.50
N LEU A 253 -15.93 -16.60 -1.97
CA LEU A 253 -16.38 -15.46 -2.76
C LEU A 253 -15.24 -14.80 -3.53
N LEU A 254 -14.08 -14.60 -2.89
CA LEU A 254 -12.94 -13.96 -3.52
C LEU A 254 -12.36 -14.83 -4.63
N ALA A 255 -12.09 -16.10 -4.34
CA ALA A 255 -11.44 -17.02 -5.28
C ALA A 255 -12.39 -17.49 -6.41
N SER A 256 -13.71 -17.39 -6.26
CA SER A 256 -14.65 -17.68 -7.35
C SER A 256 -14.61 -16.64 -8.49
N HIS A 257 -14.04 -15.46 -8.24
CA HIS A 257 -14.04 -14.38 -9.23
C HIS A 257 -12.83 -14.51 -10.17
N PRO A 258 -12.99 -14.44 -11.50
CA PRO A 258 -11.93 -14.74 -12.48
C PRO A 258 -10.73 -13.80 -12.43
N VAL A 259 -10.91 -12.59 -11.88
CA VAL A 259 -9.82 -11.63 -11.69
C VAL A 259 -8.95 -11.97 -10.46
N CYS A 260 -9.45 -12.77 -9.52
CA CYS A 260 -8.69 -13.13 -8.34
C CYS A 260 -7.60 -14.14 -8.68
N SER A 261 -6.34 -13.80 -8.36
CA SER A 261 -5.22 -14.71 -8.60
C SER A 261 -4.91 -15.54 -7.37
N VAL A 262 -5.41 -16.79 -7.35
CA VAL A 262 -5.28 -17.73 -6.21
C VAL A 262 -3.86 -18.23 -5.96
N SER A 263 -3.01 -18.24 -6.98
CA SER A 263 -1.64 -18.75 -6.94
C SER A 263 -0.59 -17.71 -6.57
N LEU A 264 -0.97 -16.47 -6.29
CA LEU A 264 -0.01 -15.42 -5.94
C LEU A 264 0.62 -15.65 -4.57
N HIS A 265 1.93 -15.46 -4.49
CA HIS A 265 2.66 -15.53 -3.24
C HIS A 265 2.65 -14.17 -2.50
N ASP A 266 2.65 -14.23 -1.17
CA ASP A 266 2.88 -13.07 -0.29
C ASP A 266 4.39 -12.74 -0.17
N SER A 267 4.79 -11.79 0.70
CA SER A 267 6.23 -11.53 0.93
C SER A 267 6.99 -12.71 1.53
N ALA A 268 6.32 -13.59 2.23
CA ALA A 268 6.93 -14.78 2.80
C ALA A 268 7.08 -15.89 1.75
N GLY A 269 6.66 -15.65 0.50
CA GLY A 269 6.68 -16.65 -0.55
C GLY A 269 5.55 -17.67 -0.44
N LEU A 270 4.52 -17.38 0.38
CA LEU A 270 3.44 -18.31 0.68
C LEU A 270 2.17 -17.99 -0.11
N THR A 271 1.52 -19.05 -0.58
CA THR A 271 0.19 -19.03 -1.19
C THR A 271 -0.91 -18.82 -0.14
N PRO A 272 -2.13 -18.41 -0.55
CA PRO A 272 -3.28 -18.35 0.35
C PRO A 272 -3.62 -19.70 0.99
N ALA A 273 -3.38 -20.80 0.29
CA ALA A 273 -3.59 -22.16 0.79
C ALA A 273 -2.61 -22.49 1.93
N GLU A 274 -1.32 -22.17 1.77
CA GLU A 274 -0.29 -22.45 2.77
C GLU A 274 -0.47 -21.64 4.06
N VAL A 275 -0.97 -20.41 3.97
CA VAL A 275 -1.23 -19.57 5.16
C VAL A 275 -2.57 -19.88 5.85
N ALA A 276 -3.37 -20.81 5.32
CA ALA A 276 -4.73 -21.07 5.79
C ALA A 276 -4.78 -21.38 7.30
N CYS A 277 -5.64 -20.65 8.01
CA CYS A 277 -5.84 -20.73 9.46
C CYS A 277 -4.60 -20.47 10.34
N SER A 278 -3.48 -19.97 9.79
CA SER A 278 -2.23 -19.76 10.55
C SER A 278 -2.33 -18.70 11.68
N ARG A 279 -3.44 -17.97 11.78
CA ARG A 279 -3.71 -17.01 12.86
C ARG A 279 -4.79 -17.46 13.86
N LEU A 280 -5.30 -18.68 13.70
CA LEU A 280 -6.25 -19.28 14.64
C LEU A 280 -5.53 -20.30 15.52
N ASP A 281 -6.03 -20.50 16.73
CA ASP A 281 -5.56 -21.59 17.58
C ASP A 281 -5.96 -22.95 16.99
N GLU A 282 -5.12 -23.96 17.19
CA GLU A 282 -5.38 -25.33 16.74
C GLU A 282 -6.61 -25.89 17.46
N SER A 283 -7.68 -26.10 16.70
CA SER A 283 -8.96 -26.65 17.17
C SER A 283 -9.60 -27.47 16.06
N ASP A 284 -10.52 -28.38 16.40
CA ASP A 284 -11.24 -29.20 15.40
C ASP A 284 -11.99 -28.33 14.37
N ASP A 285 -12.53 -27.20 14.82
CA ASP A 285 -13.20 -26.21 13.97
C ASP A 285 -12.20 -25.48 13.05
N THR A 286 -11.02 -25.12 13.56
CA THR A 286 -9.91 -24.56 12.76
C THR A 286 -9.44 -25.53 11.68
N LEU A 287 -9.27 -26.81 12.03
CA LEU A 287 -8.87 -27.86 11.10
C LEU A 287 -9.92 -28.09 10.01
N ARG A 288 -11.21 -28.11 10.39
CA ARG A 288 -12.33 -28.20 9.45
C ARG A 288 -12.33 -27.02 8.47
N ARG A 289 -12.18 -25.79 8.95
CA ARG A 289 -12.10 -24.60 8.09
C ARG A 289 -10.90 -24.65 7.16
N LYS A 290 -9.75 -25.09 7.66
CA LYS A 290 -8.52 -25.24 6.87
C LYS A 290 -8.73 -26.23 5.73
N GLN A 291 -9.28 -27.41 6.02
CA GLN A 291 -9.60 -28.42 5.01
C GLN A 291 -10.57 -27.89 3.95
N GLU A 292 -11.59 -27.13 4.37
CA GLU A 292 -12.56 -26.55 3.44
C GLU A 292 -11.93 -25.49 2.52
N ILE A 293 -11.06 -24.65 3.06
CA ILE A 293 -10.30 -23.64 2.30
C ILE A 293 -9.37 -24.31 1.29
N LEU A 294 -8.58 -25.29 1.73
CA LEU A 294 -7.64 -26.01 0.87
C LEU A 294 -8.37 -26.68 -0.30
N ARG A 295 -9.43 -27.44 0.01
CA ARG A 295 -10.23 -28.11 -1.03
C ARG A 295 -10.77 -27.11 -2.06
N PHE A 296 -11.27 -25.95 -1.62
CA PHE A 296 -11.82 -24.97 -2.54
C PHE A 296 -10.74 -24.32 -3.41
N LEU A 297 -9.58 -24.02 -2.84
CA LEU A 297 -8.47 -23.39 -3.56
C LEU A 297 -7.77 -24.35 -4.54
N ASP A 298 -7.73 -25.65 -4.23
CA ASP A 298 -7.22 -26.68 -5.15
C ASP A 298 -8.12 -26.88 -6.38
N GLU A 299 -9.40 -26.50 -6.28
CA GLU A 299 -10.40 -26.60 -7.36
C GLU A 299 -10.40 -25.39 -8.33
N GLN A 300 -9.66 -24.31 -8.04
CA GLN A 300 -9.59 -23.08 -8.87
C GLN A 300 -8.37 -23.08 -9.80
#